data_AF-A0A6B1BRC4-F1
#
_entry.id   AF-A0A6B1BRC4-F1
#
_cell.length_a   1.000
_cell.length_b   1.000
_cell.length_c   1.000
_cell.angle_alpha   90.00
_cell.angle_beta   90.00
_cell.angle_gamma   90.00
#
_symmetry.space_group_name_H-M   'P 1'
#
loop_
_entity.id
_entity.type
_entity.pdbx_description
1 polymer ?
#
loop_
_entity_poly.entity_id
_entity_poly.type
_entity_poly.pdbx_seq_one_letter_code
_entity_poly.pdbx_strand_id
1 'polypeptide(L)'
;MKARPFKGAKIGRALTIALLLALTAGNVAAQSPTELPAKDLSMIDLSKSEGAKYFLIVKAYADYMITRGRDRYGREHSPLFATTLNRETGNVYRENPPDAPKGIRNGDRTWRGSNTSKDNGLYSILYHLTEITGDDKYAREADKAIKWFFANCQSPETGFMAWGEHIGWDFFTEAPIKMGTRSLTHEYKIFNYWDKVWEFNPEAAEKFALGLWEHQIYAHEGPEAGEFSRHASYDTHSPGKGRAFPAHGGNYIFVWTKAYRETGKEVFLTAIETVLNYYERNTTDKGAILYASDFPEQYSLKQSMNLASNLYRAKDFMPADLANRMKKLSEGTDSLYLSFDHDPSKGGKGFLESANLMTLVPGNFRRSSTGTDAWTEMWSAGYGVGSGSTEQANKCYARYKLTGIEGYRILFMKAVNAYYNEDPPPSAVLYPSNYSSIFNMMMNAYELTGAERFLSKAKTYMDLSVETFLSDQSPLPKASNQSEHYEAITGGPELMENVLRLWIVMNPQDRAGE
;
A
#
# COMPACT_ATOMS: atom_id res chain seq x y z
N MET A 1 62.86 -22.58 21.85
CA MET A 1 63.34 -22.22 23.21
C MET A 1 63.77 -20.77 23.20
N LYS A 2 63.47 -20.04 24.29
CA LYS A 2 63.69 -18.61 24.59
C LYS A 2 62.62 -17.63 24.12
N ALA A 3 62.23 -16.82 25.11
CA ALA A 3 61.07 -15.96 25.21
C ALA A 3 61.52 -14.52 25.48
N ARG A 4 60.73 -13.56 24.95
CA ARG A 4 60.38 -12.20 25.46
C ARG A 4 61.53 -11.19 25.74
N PRO A 5 61.28 -9.85 25.84
CA PRO A 5 60.01 -9.18 26.18
C PRO A 5 59.62 -7.87 25.43
N PHE A 6 58.40 -7.44 25.77
CA PHE A 6 57.68 -6.19 25.49
C PHE A 6 58.38 -4.89 25.97
N LYS A 7 58.21 -3.81 25.20
CA LYS A 7 57.94 -2.39 25.56
C LYS A 7 57.24 -1.78 24.32
N GLY A 8 56.10 -1.08 24.32
CA GLY A 8 55.52 -0.13 25.26
C GLY A 8 55.64 1.28 24.68
N ALA A 9 54.63 1.80 23.97
CA ALA A 9 54.53 3.23 23.64
C ALA A 9 53.06 3.66 23.37
N LYS A 10 52.63 4.66 24.13
CA LYS A 10 51.36 5.39 24.04
C LYS A 10 51.40 6.35 22.84
N ILE A 11 50.27 6.54 22.14
CA ILE A 11 50.05 7.71 21.28
C ILE A 11 48.72 8.34 21.68
N GLY A 12 48.82 9.60 22.11
CA GLY A 12 47.70 10.44 22.53
C GLY A 12 46.97 11.06 21.34
N ARG A 13 45.68 11.30 21.55
CA ARG A 13 44.80 12.08 20.68
C ARG A 13 45.26 13.55 20.65
N ALA A 14 45.42 14.09 19.46
CA ALA A 14 45.32 15.52 19.19
C ALA A 14 44.33 15.72 18.04
N LEU A 15 43.23 16.36 18.36
CA LEU A 15 42.13 16.73 17.49
C LEU A 15 42.47 18.08 16.87
N THR A 16 42.59 18.17 15.54
CA THR A 16 42.65 19.46 14.84
C THR A 16 41.42 19.57 13.94
N ILE A 17 40.59 20.55 14.27
CA ILE A 17 39.39 20.97 13.56
C ILE A 17 39.83 21.72 12.28
N ALA A 18 39.29 21.31 11.13
CA ALA A 18 39.19 22.17 9.96
C ALA A 18 37.86 21.88 9.23
N LEU A 19 37.03 22.91 9.19
CA LEU A 19 35.72 23.03 8.58
C LEU A 19 35.82 22.98 7.05
N LEU A 20 34.99 22.20 6.36
CA LEU A 20 34.55 22.52 5.00
C LEU A 20 33.15 21.93 4.75
N LEU A 21 32.19 22.83 4.56
CA LEU A 21 30.83 22.55 4.11
C LEU A 21 30.83 22.10 2.64
N ALA A 22 30.17 21.00 2.34
CA ALA A 22 29.59 20.71 1.03
C ALA A 22 28.34 19.84 1.24
N LEU A 23 27.21 20.30 0.69
CA LEU A 23 25.87 19.75 0.84
C LEU A 23 25.78 18.29 0.39
N THR A 24 25.26 17.42 1.26
CA THR A 24 24.73 16.11 0.87
C THR A 24 23.22 16.17 0.78
N ALA A 25 22.69 16.13 -0.45
CA ALA A 25 21.29 15.82 -0.72
C ALA A 25 21.06 14.35 -0.32
N GLY A 26 20.18 14.16 0.66
CA GLY A 26 20.01 12.91 1.40
C GLY A 26 19.35 11.78 0.61
N ASN A 27 19.93 10.60 0.80
CA ASN A 27 19.33 9.29 0.59
C ASN A 27 17.97 9.20 1.30
N VAL A 28 16.90 8.84 0.58
CA VAL A 28 15.68 8.29 1.19
C VAL A 28 15.65 6.79 0.88
N ALA A 29 16.58 6.07 1.48
CA ALA A 29 16.35 4.68 1.85
C ALA A 29 15.46 4.68 3.09
N ALA A 30 14.54 3.73 3.17
CA ALA A 30 13.72 3.46 4.35
C ALA A 30 14.60 3.51 5.62
N GLN A 31 14.45 4.57 6.40
CA GLN A 31 14.96 4.63 7.76
C GLN A 31 13.95 3.87 8.62
N SER A 32 14.42 2.82 9.27
CA SER A 32 13.86 2.37 10.54
C SER A 32 13.66 3.59 11.44
N PRO A 33 12.57 3.64 12.24
CA PRO A 33 12.28 4.81 13.08
C PRO A 33 13.48 5.04 13.98
N THR A 34 14.15 6.17 13.75
CA THR A 34 15.18 6.64 14.67
C THR A 34 14.39 7.12 15.89
N GLU A 35 14.68 6.58 17.08
CA GLU A 35 14.02 7.01 18.32
C GLU A 35 14.11 8.53 18.44
N LEU A 36 12.97 9.19 18.22
CA LEU A 36 12.81 10.61 18.51
C LEU A 36 12.85 10.77 20.04
N PRO A 37 13.51 11.81 20.57
CA PRO A 37 13.41 12.10 22.00
C PRO A 37 11.93 12.36 22.31
N ALA A 38 11.33 11.48 23.11
CA ALA A 38 9.95 11.59 23.56
C ALA A 38 9.77 12.97 24.23
N LYS A 39 9.13 13.90 23.52
CA LYS A 39 8.56 15.07 24.17
C LYS A 39 7.44 14.55 25.05
N ASP A 40 7.41 14.99 26.30
CA ASP A 40 6.36 14.64 27.24
C ASP A 40 5.05 15.35 26.82
N LEU A 41 4.38 14.81 25.80
CA LEU A 41 3.08 15.28 25.28
C LEU A 41 1.95 15.02 26.29
N SER A 42 2.23 14.34 27.42
CA SER A 42 1.26 14.10 28.50
C SER A 42 0.74 15.39 29.15
N MET A 43 1.43 16.52 28.96
CA MET A 43 1.07 17.83 29.48
C MET A 43 0.22 18.68 28.52
N ILE A 44 0.02 18.25 27.27
CA ILE A 44 -0.84 18.94 26.30
C ILE A 44 -2.24 18.36 26.37
N ASP A 45 -3.21 19.20 26.68
CA ASP A 45 -4.62 18.84 26.52
C ASP A 45 -4.95 18.77 25.02
N LEU A 46 -4.69 17.61 24.40
CA LEU A 46 -4.92 17.35 22.97
C LEU A 46 -6.37 17.62 22.55
N SER A 47 -7.32 17.60 23.50
CA SER A 47 -8.73 17.95 23.25
C SER A 47 -8.96 19.44 22.98
N LYS A 48 -7.96 20.29 23.24
CA LYS A 48 -7.97 21.74 22.98
C LYS A 48 -7.10 22.16 21.78
N SER A 49 -6.48 21.20 21.08
CA SER A 49 -5.64 21.46 19.90
C SER A 49 -6.46 21.95 18.69
N GLU A 50 -5.79 22.60 17.72
CA GLU A 50 -6.45 22.95 16.47
C GLU A 50 -6.86 21.67 15.75
N GLY A 51 -8.14 21.56 15.37
CA GLY A 51 -8.66 20.34 14.79
C GLY A 51 -8.78 19.17 15.78
N ALA A 52 -8.83 19.41 17.10
CA ALA A 52 -9.00 18.37 18.13
C ALA A 52 -10.08 17.32 17.83
N LYS A 53 -11.16 17.72 17.14
CA LYS A 53 -12.20 16.81 16.67
C LYS A 53 -11.65 15.64 15.84
N TYR A 54 -10.65 15.87 14.98
CA TYR A 54 -10.05 14.84 14.12
C TYR A 54 -9.25 13.85 14.96
N PHE A 55 -8.46 14.33 15.91
CA PHE A 55 -7.73 13.47 16.84
C PHE A 55 -8.69 12.61 17.68
N LEU A 56 -9.76 13.21 18.22
CA LEU A 56 -10.77 12.49 19.01
C LEU A 56 -11.50 11.43 18.19
N ILE A 57 -11.82 11.72 16.92
CA ILE A 57 -12.41 10.76 15.97
C ILE A 57 -11.48 9.55 15.78
N VAL A 58 -10.19 9.79 15.51
CA VAL A 58 -9.21 8.72 15.26
C VAL A 58 -8.97 7.89 16.52
N LYS A 59 -8.83 8.57 17.67
CA LYS A 59 -8.65 7.90 18.96
C LYS A 59 -9.85 7.01 19.29
N ALA A 60 -11.08 7.51 19.08
CA ALA A 60 -12.29 6.73 19.30
C ALA A 60 -12.37 5.50 18.38
N TYR A 61 -12.00 5.65 17.10
CA TYR A 61 -11.89 4.53 16.17
C TYR A 61 -10.86 3.49 16.62
N ALA A 62 -9.65 3.91 16.98
CA ALA A 62 -8.58 3.02 17.44
C ALA A 62 -8.95 2.29 18.75
N ASP A 63 -9.47 3.02 19.75
CA ASP A 63 -9.93 2.44 21.01
C ASP A 63 -11.07 1.43 20.77
N TYR A 64 -12.01 1.74 19.85
CA TYR A 64 -13.08 0.82 19.48
C TYR A 64 -12.55 -0.43 18.78
N MET A 65 -11.62 -0.30 17.83
CA MET A 65 -11.04 -1.46 17.15
C MET A 65 -10.29 -2.37 18.13
N ILE A 66 -9.54 -1.80 19.08
CA ILE A 66 -8.83 -2.56 20.12
C ILE A 66 -9.81 -3.32 21.04
N THR A 67 -10.90 -2.67 21.47
CA THR A 67 -11.79 -3.21 22.51
C THR A 67 -12.96 -4.02 21.97
N ARG A 68 -13.45 -3.67 20.78
CA ARG A 68 -14.67 -4.24 20.16
C ARG A 68 -14.42 -4.84 18.78
N GLY A 69 -13.44 -4.35 18.02
CA GLY A 69 -13.12 -4.84 16.68
C GLY A 69 -12.20 -6.05 16.62
N ARG A 70 -12.19 -6.89 17.66
CA ARG A 70 -11.32 -8.07 17.77
C ARG A 70 -12.10 -9.37 17.60
N ASP A 71 -11.37 -10.44 17.36
CA ASP A 71 -11.88 -11.77 17.53
C ASP A 71 -12.22 -12.08 18.99
N ARG A 72 -13.48 -12.43 19.20
CA ARG A 72 -14.07 -12.87 20.48
C ARG A 72 -15.04 -14.03 20.22
N TYR A 73 -14.80 -14.75 19.13
CA TYR A 73 -15.69 -15.76 18.58
C TYR A 73 -14.99 -17.11 18.58
N GLY A 74 -15.75 -18.17 18.30
CA GLY A 74 -15.14 -19.51 18.24
C GLY A 74 -14.57 -19.96 19.59
N ARG A 75 -13.53 -20.79 19.54
CA ARG A 75 -12.87 -21.38 20.73
C ARG A 75 -11.57 -20.68 21.10
N GLU A 76 -10.93 -20.05 20.13
CA GLU A 76 -9.70 -19.29 20.29
C GLU A 76 -10.01 -17.85 19.90
N HIS A 77 -9.52 -16.91 20.70
CA HIS A 77 -9.78 -15.49 20.52
C HIS A 77 -8.47 -14.83 20.11
N SER A 78 -8.19 -14.85 18.82
CA SER A 78 -6.99 -14.25 18.26
C SER A 78 -6.95 -12.74 18.53
N PRO A 79 -5.78 -12.09 18.58
CA PRO A 79 -5.71 -10.64 18.64
C PRO A 79 -5.95 -10.01 17.27
N LEU A 80 -6.55 -10.69 16.28
CA LEU A 80 -6.74 -10.11 14.95
C LEU A 80 -7.88 -9.09 14.93
N PHE A 81 -7.78 -8.12 14.01
CA PHE A 81 -8.83 -7.13 13.80
C PHE A 81 -9.88 -7.64 12.80
N ALA A 82 -11.15 -7.41 13.11
CA ALA A 82 -12.28 -7.69 12.24
C ALA A 82 -12.27 -6.71 11.05
N THR A 83 -12.46 -7.25 9.85
CA THR A 83 -12.51 -6.43 8.64
C THR A 83 -13.92 -6.01 8.25
N THR A 84 -14.95 -6.64 8.82
CA THR A 84 -16.35 -6.24 8.66
C THR A 84 -17.05 -6.28 10.01
N LEU A 85 -17.76 -5.22 10.37
CA LEU A 85 -18.45 -5.10 11.65
C LEU A 85 -19.83 -4.48 11.47
N ASN A 86 -20.82 -5.03 12.18
CA ASN A 86 -22.07 -4.33 12.43
C ASN A 86 -21.78 -3.15 13.36
N ARG A 87 -22.10 -1.92 12.91
CA ARG A 87 -21.74 -0.68 13.60
C ARG A 87 -22.49 -0.46 14.92
N GLU A 88 -23.68 -1.04 15.07
CA GLU A 88 -24.49 -0.94 16.30
C GLU A 88 -24.01 -1.91 17.37
N THR A 89 -23.77 -3.17 16.99
CA THR A 89 -23.44 -4.23 17.96
C THR A 89 -21.94 -4.40 18.20
N GLY A 90 -21.11 -3.97 17.24
CA GLY A 90 -19.68 -4.23 17.20
C GLY A 90 -19.34 -5.70 16.98
N ASN A 91 -20.21 -6.44 16.29
CA ASN A 91 -20.03 -7.85 16.00
C ASN A 91 -19.70 -8.12 14.53
N VAL A 92 -18.89 -9.15 14.27
CA VAL A 92 -18.79 -9.77 12.93
C VAL A 92 -20.08 -10.51 12.58
N TYR A 93 -20.27 -10.79 11.30
CA TYR A 93 -21.43 -11.55 10.83
C TYR A 93 -21.08 -13.04 10.81
N ARG A 94 -21.97 -13.90 11.33
CA ARG A 94 -21.80 -15.36 11.24
C ARG A 94 -22.46 -15.94 10.00
N GLU A 95 -23.65 -15.45 9.73
CA GLU A 95 -24.52 -15.77 8.60
C GLU A 95 -25.21 -14.48 8.19
N ASN A 96 -25.75 -14.44 6.96
CA ASN A 96 -26.51 -13.31 6.43
C ASN A 96 -25.77 -11.96 6.58
N PRO A 97 -24.57 -11.81 5.98
CA PRO A 97 -23.89 -10.52 5.97
C PRO A 97 -24.76 -9.47 5.26
N PRO A 98 -24.53 -8.17 5.52
CA PRO A 98 -25.21 -7.11 4.81
C PRO A 98 -24.86 -7.17 3.32
N ASP A 99 -25.71 -6.59 2.49
CA ASP A 99 -25.46 -6.48 1.05
C ASP A 99 -24.07 -5.91 0.78
N ALA A 100 -23.43 -6.44 -0.24
CA ALA A 100 -22.12 -5.95 -0.65
C ALA A 100 -22.24 -4.47 -1.07
N PRO A 101 -21.35 -3.58 -0.60
CA PRO A 101 -21.33 -2.20 -1.07
C PRO A 101 -21.23 -2.17 -2.61
N LYS A 102 -21.94 -1.24 -3.26
CA LYS A 102 -22.23 -1.29 -4.71
C LYS A 102 -20.97 -1.44 -5.59
N GLY A 103 -20.78 -2.62 -6.15
CA GLY A 103 -19.66 -2.91 -7.05
C GLY A 103 -18.52 -3.66 -6.36
N ILE A 104 -18.48 -3.73 -5.03
CA ILE A 104 -17.66 -4.71 -4.30
C ILE A 104 -18.22 -6.11 -4.58
N ARG A 105 -17.37 -7.03 -5.05
CA ARG A 105 -17.81 -8.40 -5.30
C ARG A 105 -18.03 -9.09 -3.96
N ASN A 106 -19.18 -9.75 -3.80
CA ASN A 106 -19.47 -10.48 -2.57
C ASN A 106 -18.41 -11.55 -2.23
N GLY A 107 -17.79 -12.08 -3.29
CA GLY A 107 -16.70 -13.04 -3.20
C GLY A 107 -15.35 -12.50 -2.72
N ASP A 108 -15.18 -11.20 -2.48
CA ASP A 108 -13.88 -10.66 -2.03
C ASP A 108 -13.95 -10.11 -0.59
N ARG A 109 -15.08 -10.36 0.09
CA ARG A 109 -15.41 -9.77 1.40
C ARG A 109 -15.10 -10.73 2.54
N THR A 110 -14.32 -10.26 3.51
CA THR A 110 -14.02 -11.02 4.73
C THR A 110 -14.97 -10.62 5.86
N TRP A 111 -16.21 -11.09 5.84
CA TRP A 111 -17.24 -10.63 6.79
C TRP A 111 -17.34 -11.43 8.09
N ARG A 112 -16.65 -12.58 8.17
CA ARG A 112 -16.60 -13.48 9.33
C ARG A 112 -15.35 -13.33 10.20
N GLY A 113 -14.40 -12.47 9.81
CA GLY A 113 -13.14 -12.36 10.54
C GLY A 113 -12.18 -11.33 9.95
N SER A 114 -10.92 -11.72 9.81
CA SER A 114 -9.80 -10.82 9.55
C SER A 114 -9.18 -11.02 8.17
N ASN A 115 -8.63 -9.94 7.63
CA ASN A 115 -7.75 -9.95 6.49
C ASN A 115 -6.69 -8.87 6.70
N THR A 116 -5.59 -9.26 7.34
CA THR A 116 -4.47 -8.38 7.77
C THR A 116 -3.94 -7.47 6.66
N SER A 117 -4.07 -7.86 5.38
CA SER A 117 -3.68 -7.01 4.24
C SER A 117 -4.52 -5.73 4.10
N LYS A 118 -5.68 -5.66 4.76
CA LYS A 118 -6.61 -4.51 4.79
C LYS A 118 -6.40 -3.60 6.00
N ASP A 119 -5.51 -3.96 6.92
CA ASP A 119 -5.32 -3.23 8.18
C ASP A 119 -4.14 -2.26 8.12
N ASN A 120 -3.57 -1.98 6.94
CA ASN A 120 -2.40 -1.13 6.80
C ASN A 120 -2.61 0.26 7.43
N GLY A 121 -3.75 0.90 7.18
CA GLY A 121 -4.09 2.19 7.78
C GLY A 121 -4.35 2.09 9.29
N LEU A 122 -4.92 0.99 9.78
CA LEU A 122 -5.16 0.79 11.21
C LEU A 122 -3.85 0.65 11.98
N TYR A 123 -2.90 -0.15 11.48
CA TYR A 123 -1.58 -0.26 12.10
C TYR A 123 -0.85 1.08 12.12
N SER A 124 -0.98 1.89 11.08
CA SER A 124 -0.36 3.23 10.98
C SER A 124 -0.89 4.14 12.07
N ILE A 125 -2.22 4.17 12.24
CA ILE A 125 -2.90 4.91 13.30
C ILE A 125 -2.38 4.47 14.67
N LEU A 126 -2.30 3.16 14.91
CA LEU A 126 -1.91 2.64 16.23
C LEU A 126 -0.47 3.00 16.60
N TYR A 127 0.48 2.88 15.67
CA TYR A 127 1.86 3.30 15.92
C TYR A 127 1.96 4.82 16.14
N HIS A 128 1.36 5.63 15.28
CA HIS A 128 1.37 7.09 15.43
C HIS A 128 0.65 7.56 16.71
N LEU A 129 -0.43 6.92 17.14
CA LEU A 129 -1.09 7.26 18.40
C LEU A 129 -0.19 7.00 19.60
N THR A 130 0.63 5.93 19.60
CA THR A 130 1.63 5.73 20.65
C THR A 130 2.66 6.86 20.65
N GLU A 131 3.17 7.27 19.48
CA GLU A 131 4.13 8.37 19.38
C GLU A 131 3.54 9.71 19.87
N ILE A 132 2.30 10.01 19.48
CA ILE A 132 1.62 11.27 19.80
C ILE A 132 1.19 11.33 21.28
N THR A 133 0.75 10.22 21.86
CA THR A 133 0.14 10.22 23.21
C THR A 133 1.10 9.75 24.30
N GLY A 134 2.19 9.07 23.95
CA GLY A 134 3.04 8.34 24.88
C GLY A 134 2.40 7.06 25.43
N ASP A 135 1.15 6.74 25.07
CA ASP A 135 0.46 5.52 25.49
C ASP A 135 0.87 4.35 24.58
N ASP A 136 1.74 3.50 25.09
CA ASP A 136 2.28 2.35 24.40
C ASP A 136 1.24 1.23 24.14
N LYS A 137 0.00 1.36 24.64
CA LYS A 137 -1.04 0.37 24.34
C LYS A 137 -1.32 0.27 22.85
N TYR A 138 -1.29 1.37 22.10
CA TYR A 138 -1.68 1.34 20.69
C TYR A 138 -0.69 0.51 19.85
N ALA A 139 0.60 0.81 19.95
CA ALA A 139 1.66 0.03 19.31
C ALA A 139 1.66 -1.45 19.75
N ARG A 140 1.52 -1.71 21.06
CA ARG A 140 1.43 -3.10 21.56
C ARG A 140 0.28 -3.89 20.95
N GLU A 141 -0.86 -3.24 20.74
CA GLU A 141 -2.05 -3.86 20.17
C GLU A 141 -1.93 -4.11 18.66
N ALA A 142 -1.16 -3.30 17.94
CA ALA A 142 -0.75 -3.58 16.56
C ALA A 142 0.23 -4.77 16.51
N ASP A 143 1.26 -4.74 17.35
CA ASP A 143 2.28 -5.79 17.43
C ASP A 143 1.68 -7.16 17.74
N LYS A 144 0.72 -7.23 18.67
CA LYS A 144 0.00 -8.48 19.00
C LYS A 144 -0.66 -9.09 17.76
N ALA A 145 -1.38 -8.28 16.98
CA ALA A 145 -2.07 -8.73 15.79
C ALA A 145 -1.09 -9.23 14.72
N ILE A 146 -0.03 -8.45 14.44
CA ILE A 146 0.99 -8.82 13.44
C ILE A 146 1.72 -10.09 13.86
N LYS A 147 2.19 -10.17 15.11
CA LYS A 147 2.88 -11.36 15.67
C LYS A 147 2.03 -12.61 15.54
N TRP A 148 0.77 -12.53 15.97
CA TRP A 148 -0.13 -13.68 15.94
C TRP A 148 -0.46 -14.10 14.52
N PHE A 149 -0.72 -13.15 13.61
CA PHE A 149 -1.02 -13.45 12.21
C PHE A 149 0.11 -14.25 11.55
N PHE A 150 1.35 -13.77 11.68
CA PHE A 150 2.51 -14.45 11.07
C PHE A 150 2.92 -15.74 11.79
N ALA A 151 2.46 -15.96 13.02
CA ALA A 151 2.68 -17.23 13.73
C ALA A 151 1.62 -18.30 13.41
N ASN A 152 0.38 -17.92 13.07
CA ASN A 152 -0.75 -18.86 13.01
C ASN A 152 -1.47 -18.93 11.66
N CYS A 153 -1.34 -17.91 10.80
CA CYS A 153 -2.09 -17.81 9.55
C CYS A 153 -1.25 -18.11 8.30
N GLN A 154 -0.08 -18.73 8.46
CA GLN A 154 0.81 -19.10 7.36
C GLN A 154 0.60 -20.56 6.96
N SER A 155 0.49 -20.86 5.67
CA SER A 155 0.43 -22.23 5.18
C SER A 155 1.73 -22.96 5.52
N PRO A 156 1.65 -24.15 6.14
CA PRO A 156 2.81 -24.99 6.33
C PRO A 156 3.44 -25.41 5.00
N GLU A 157 2.63 -25.64 3.96
CA GLU A 157 3.01 -26.17 2.66
C GLU A 157 3.63 -25.14 1.73
N THR A 158 3.05 -23.93 1.64
CA THR A 158 3.48 -22.92 0.65
C THR A 158 4.18 -21.72 1.26
N GLY A 159 4.05 -21.49 2.56
CA GLY A 159 4.51 -20.26 3.20
C GLY A 159 3.63 -19.04 2.93
N PHE A 160 2.54 -19.15 2.16
CA PHE A 160 1.60 -18.05 1.97
C PHE A 160 0.81 -17.72 3.23
N MET A 161 0.39 -16.46 3.34
CA MET A 161 -0.48 -16.00 4.42
C MET A 161 -1.94 -16.06 4.00
N ALA A 162 -2.84 -16.32 4.95
CA ALA A 162 -4.29 -16.32 4.75
C ALA A 162 -4.85 -14.89 4.67
N TRP A 163 -4.48 -14.15 3.62
CA TRP A 163 -4.87 -12.76 3.34
C TRP A 163 -5.04 -12.48 1.85
N GLY A 164 -5.35 -11.23 1.50
CA GLY A 164 -5.32 -10.76 0.12
C GLY A 164 -6.72 -10.55 -0.44
N GLU A 165 -6.94 -10.88 -1.71
CA GLU A 165 -8.23 -10.64 -2.35
C GLU A 165 -9.25 -11.76 -2.15
N HIS A 166 -8.80 -13.01 -2.07
CA HIS A 166 -9.66 -14.19 -2.18
C HIS A 166 -9.59 -15.15 -0.98
N ILE A 167 -8.84 -14.79 0.05
CA ILE A 167 -8.71 -15.54 1.29
C ILE A 167 -8.56 -14.59 2.49
N GLY A 168 -9.09 -15.00 3.63
CA GLY A 168 -8.92 -14.33 4.92
C GLY A 168 -8.85 -15.36 6.06
N TRP A 169 -9.03 -14.91 7.29
CA TRP A 169 -9.09 -15.74 8.50
C TRP A 169 -10.49 -15.68 9.12
N ASP A 170 -11.12 -16.83 9.39
CA ASP A 170 -12.46 -16.92 9.99
C ASP A 170 -12.38 -17.13 11.50
N PHE A 171 -12.91 -16.16 12.24
CA PHE A 171 -12.91 -16.12 13.71
C PHE A 171 -13.71 -17.24 14.37
N PHE A 172 -14.66 -17.86 13.65
CA PHE A 172 -15.46 -18.94 14.23
C PHE A 172 -14.76 -20.29 14.17
N THR A 173 -13.88 -20.48 13.18
CA THR A 173 -13.20 -21.75 12.93
C THR A 173 -11.71 -21.68 13.21
N GLU A 174 -11.15 -20.48 13.40
CA GLU A 174 -9.71 -20.23 13.49
C GLU A 174 -8.94 -20.92 12.37
N ALA A 175 -9.39 -20.62 11.14
CA ALA A 175 -8.87 -21.24 9.93
C ALA A 175 -9.00 -20.29 8.73
N PRO A 176 -8.24 -20.54 7.65
CA PRO A 176 -8.39 -19.79 6.42
C PRO A 176 -9.80 -19.95 5.83
N ILE A 177 -10.39 -18.83 5.40
CA ILE A 177 -11.69 -18.80 4.73
C ILE A 177 -11.54 -18.43 3.26
N LYS A 178 -12.12 -19.25 2.41
CA LYS A 178 -12.26 -19.00 0.97
C LYS A 178 -13.32 -17.94 0.73
N MET A 179 -12.97 -16.95 -0.09
CA MET A 179 -13.88 -15.87 -0.48
C MET A 179 -14.13 -15.98 -1.98
N GLY A 180 -15.38 -16.25 -2.40
CA GLY A 180 -15.80 -16.18 -3.80
C GLY A 180 -15.18 -17.19 -4.77
N THR A 181 -14.16 -17.94 -4.34
CA THR A 181 -13.40 -18.89 -5.14
C THR A 181 -13.74 -20.33 -4.78
N ARG A 182 -13.45 -21.26 -5.70
CA ARG A 182 -13.65 -22.70 -5.49
C ARG A 182 -12.60 -23.30 -4.53
N SER A 183 -11.45 -22.65 -4.38
CA SER A 183 -10.30 -23.07 -3.56
C SER A 183 -9.75 -21.89 -2.76
N LEU A 184 -8.92 -22.16 -1.74
CA LEU A 184 -8.16 -21.15 -1.01
C LEU A 184 -7.13 -20.52 -1.96
N THR A 185 -7.46 -19.36 -2.52
CA THR A 185 -6.64 -18.69 -3.54
C THR A 185 -5.86 -17.54 -2.92
N HIS A 186 -4.54 -17.63 -2.97
CA HIS A 186 -3.64 -16.56 -2.55
C HIS A 186 -3.51 -15.51 -3.66
N GLU A 187 -3.68 -14.23 -3.30
CA GLU A 187 -3.29 -13.07 -4.11
C GLU A 187 -2.67 -12.00 -3.20
N TYR A 188 -1.36 -11.85 -3.24
CA TYR A 188 -0.65 -10.82 -2.49
C TYR A 188 -0.66 -9.49 -3.25
N LYS A 189 -1.08 -8.41 -2.57
CA LYS A 189 -1.02 -7.04 -3.09
C LYS A 189 0.07 -6.25 -2.37
N ILE A 190 -0.19 -5.79 -1.16
CA ILE A 190 0.75 -4.94 -0.41
C ILE A 190 0.56 -5.13 1.08
N PHE A 191 1.67 -5.09 1.80
CA PHE A 191 1.72 -5.00 3.25
C PHE A 191 2.90 -4.11 3.65
N ASN A 192 2.65 -3.05 4.39
CA ASN A 192 3.65 -2.00 4.64
C ASN A 192 4.56 -2.29 5.84
N TYR A 193 4.24 -3.30 6.65
CA TYR A 193 4.90 -3.55 7.93
C TYR A 193 5.90 -4.71 7.88
N TRP A 194 6.50 -4.98 6.72
CA TRP A 194 7.52 -6.04 6.60
C TRP A 194 8.69 -5.85 7.57
N ASP A 195 9.12 -4.61 7.84
CA ASP A 195 10.16 -4.35 8.85
C ASP A 195 9.79 -4.90 10.23
N LYS A 196 8.52 -4.74 10.65
CA LYS A 196 8.00 -5.30 11.90
C LYS A 196 7.92 -6.83 11.86
N VAL A 197 7.56 -7.42 10.72
CA VAL A 197 7.54 -8.89 10.60
C VAL A 197 8.95 -9.46 10.72
N TRP A 198 9.95 -8.85 10.07
CA TRP A 198 11.35 -9.27 10.21
C TRP A 198 11.88 -9.10 11.63
N GLU A 199 11.44 -8.06 12.35
CA GLU A 199 11.75 -7.87 13.78
C GLU A 199 11.13 -8.97 14.65
N PHE A 200 9.87 -9.33 14.41
CA PHE A 200 9.10 -10.19 15.30
C PHE A 200 9.16 -11.67 14.98
N ASN A 201 9.19 -12.01 13.69
CA ASN A 201 9.13 -13.37 13.18
C ASN A 201 9.87 -13.47 11.82
N PRO A 202 11.22 -13.37 11.85
CA PRO A 202 12.03 -13.41 10.64
C PRO A 202 11.88 -14.73 9.87
N GLU A 203 11.64 -15.84 10.57
CA GLU A 203 11.41 -17.14 9.94
C GLU A 203 10.12 -17.14 9.09
N ALA A 204 9.02 -16.62 9.61
CA ALA A 204 7.77 -16.51 8.84
C ALA A 204 7.91 -15.52 7.67
N ALA A 205 8.60 -14.40 7.85
CA ALA A 205 8.87 -13.46 6.77
C ALA A 205 9.70 -14.10 5.65
N GLU A 206 10.78 -14.79 6.01
CA GLU A 206 11.59 -15.51 5.03
C GLU A 206 10.78 -16.59 4.32
N LYS A 207 10.02 -17.38 5.07
CA LYS A 207 9.17 -18.44 4.52
C LYS A 207 8.14 -17.89 3.53
N PHE A 208 7.57 -16.73 3.79
CA PHE A 208 6.67 -16.07 2.83
C PHE A 208 7.40 -15.63 1.56
N ALA A 209 8.60 -15.05 1.70
CA ALA A 209 9.40 -14.62 0.56
C ALA A 209 9.83 -15.81 -0.33
N LEU A 210 10.26 -16.92 0.28
CA LEU A 210 10.51 -18.19 -0.40
C LEU A 210 9.22 -18.73 -1.01
N GLY A 211 8.10 -18.61 -0.31
CA GLY A 211 6.80 -19.05 -0.80
C GLY A 211 6.36 -18.35 -2.08
N LEU A 212 6.59 -17.05 -2.18
CA LEU A 212 6.37 -16.29 -3.42
C LEU A 212 7.25 -16.83 -4.56
N TRP A 213 8.50 -17.18 -4.29
CA TRP A 213 9.35 -17.77 -5.32
C TRP A 213 8.83 -19.15 -5.72
N GLU A 214 8.71 -20.07 -4.78
CA GLU A 214 8.44 -21.48 -5.02
C GLU A 214 7.00 -21.80 -5.43
N HIS A 215 6.01 -20.99 -5.03
CA HIS A 215 4.59 -21.34 -5.20
C HIS A 215 3.79 -20.28 -5.95
N GLN A 216 4.36 -19.11 -6.25
CA GLN A 216 3.70 -18.10 -7.08
C GLN A 216 4.26 -18.08 -8.50
N ILE A 217 5.58 -18.27 -8.66
CA ILE A 217 6.22 -18.25 -9.98
C ILE A 217 6.01 -19.60 -10.65
N TYR A 218 5.45 -19.57 -11.87
CA TYR A 218 5.08 -20.78 -12.59
C TYR A 218 6.30 -21.49 -13.20
N ALA A 219 7.25 -20.72 -13.72
CA ALA A 219 8.45 -21.25 -14.33
C ALA A 219 9.68 -20.50 -13.80
N HIS A 220 10.63 -21.22 -13.22
CA HIS A 220 11.88 -20.64 -12.72
C HIS A 220 12.97 -20.57 -13.80
N GLU A 221 12.87 -21.40 -14.83
CA GLU A 221 13.87 -21.54 -15.89
C GLU A 221 13.23 -21.74 -17.27
N GLY A 222 14.08 -21.74 -18.31
CA GLY A 222 13.64 -21.94 -19.68
C GLY A 222 12.92 -20.73 -20.31
N PRO A 223 12.18 -20.94 -21.42
CA PRO A 223 11.59 -19.84 -22.18
C PRO A 223 10.47 -19.11 -21.45
N GLU A 224 9.79 -19.78 -20.51
CA GLU A 224 8.73 -19.19 -19.68
C GLU A 224 9.25 -18.63 -18.34
N ALA A 225 10.57 -18.62 -18.09
CA ALA A 225 11.15 -18.19 -16.82
C ALA A 225 10.61 -16.82 -16.35
N GLY A 226 10.06 -16.78 -15.14
CA GLY A 226 9.44 -15.59 -14.54
C GLY A 226 7.98 -15.36 -14.93
N GLU A 227 7.35 -16.23 -15.73
CA GLU A 227 5.90 -16.22 -15.93
C GLU A 227 5.18 -16.65 -14.65
N PHE A 228 3.99 -16.08 -14.41
CA PHE A 228 3.19 -16.38 -13.22
C PHE A 228 1.74 -15.89 -13.38
N SER A 229 0.93 -16.19 -12.38
CA SER A 229 -0.38 -15.57 -12.17
C SER A 229 -0.36 -14.88 -10.83
N ARG A 230 -1.02 -13.73 -10.69
CA ARG A 230 -1.33 -13.14 -9.37
C ARG A 230 -2.10 -14.06 -8.42
N HIS A 231 -2.71 -15.14 -8.94
CA HIS A 231 -3.35 -16.20 -8.15
C HIS A 231 -2.45 -17.44 -8.09
N ALA A 232 -2.33 -18.01 -6.89
CA ALA A 232 -1.82 -19.35 -6.63
C ALA A 232 -2.67 -20.04 -5.55
N SER A 233 -2.55 -21.36 -5.39
CA SER A 233 -3.20 -22.05 -4.28
C SER A 233 -2.49 -21.72 -2.96
N TYR A 234 -3.27 -21.49 -1.90
CA TYR A 234 -2.74 -21.16 -0.58
C TYR A 234 -2.05 -22.35 0.10
N ASP A 235 -2.60 -23.56 -0.03
CA ASP A 235 -2.23 -24.74 0.77
C ASP A 235 -1.48 -25.82 -0.03
N THR A 236 -1.20 -25.56 -1.30
CA THR A 236 -0.68 -26.56 -2.22
C THR A 236 0.20 -25.89 -3.28
N HIS A 237 1.28 -26.54 -3.72
CA HIS A 237 2.07 -26.06 -4.84
C HIS A 237 1.26 -26.18 -6.14
N SER A 238 0.59 -25.09 -6.52
CA SER A 238 -0.19 -24.98 -7.76
C SER A 238 -0.12 -23.54 -8.28
N PRO A 239 1.04 -23.08 -8.75
CA PRO A 239 1.17 -21.76 -9.36
C PRO A 239 0.36 -21.71 -10.67
N GLY A 240 -0.36 -20.61 -10.87
CA GLY A 240 -0.99 -20.31 -12.16
C GLY A 240 -0.04 -19.56 -13.10
N LYS A 241 -0.43 -19.43 -14.37
CA LYS A 241 0.22 -18.56 -15.36
C LYS A 241 -0.78 -17.68 -16.11
N GLY A 242 -0.30 -16.80 -16.99
CA GLY A 242 -1.19 -16.01 -17.85
C GLY A 242 -1.56 -14.66 -17.26
N ARG A 243 -1.17 -14.38 -16.00
CA ARG A 243 -1.64 -13.23 -15.22
C ARG A 243 -0.51 -12.56 -14.45
N ALA A 244 0.66 -12.50 -15.07
CA ALA A 244 1.90 -11.90 -14.56
C ALA A 244 1.84 -10.37 -14.51
N PHE A 245 0.78 -9.80 -13.92
CA PHE A 245 0.49 -8.37 -13.96
C PHE A 245 1.66 -7.56 -13.38
N PRO A 246 2.17 -6.53 -14.10
CA PRO A 246 3.36 -5.78 -13.70
C PRO A 246 3.35 -5.27 -12.24
N ALA A 247 2.21 -4.80 -11.73
CA ALA A 247 2.16 -4.33 -10.33
C ALA A 247 2.46 -5.46 -9.32
N HIS A 248 1.95 -6.68 -9.57
CA HIS A 248 2.19 -7.82 -8.68
C HIS A 248 3.65 -8.25 -8.73
N GLY A 249 4.25 -8.32 -9.93
CA GLY A 249 5.67 -8.62 -10.07
C GLY A 249 6.54 -7.60 -9.36
N GLY A 250 6.19 -6.31 -9.43
CA GLY A 250 6.86 -5.25 -8.67
C GLY A 250 6.74 -5.44 -7.15
N ASN A 251 5.56 -5.85 -6.66
CA ASN A 251 5.36 -6.12 -5.23
C ASN A 251 6.14 -7.35 -4.75
N TYR A 252 6.28 -8.39 -5.57
CA TYR A 252 7.10 -9.57 -5.24
C TYR A 252 8.58 -9.21 -5.19
N ILE A 253 9.08 -8.44 -6.17
CA ILE A 253 10.44 -7.89 -6.18
C ILE A 253 10.72 -7.07 -4.92
N PHE A 254 9.76 -6.28 -4.46
CA PHE A 254 9.91 -5.53 -3.21
C PHE A 254 10.08 -6.45 -1.98
N VAL A 255 9.29 -7.52 -1.88
CA VAL A 255 9.41 -8.51 -0.80
C VAL A 255 10.76 -9.23 -0.86
N TRP A 256 11.18 -9.71 -2.03
CA TRP A 256 12.48 -10.36 -2.19
C TRP A 256 13.64 -9.41 -1.97
N THR A 257 13.51 -8.14 -2.32
CA THR A 257 14.53 -7.13 -2.03
C THR A 257 14.75 -7.00 -0.53
N LYS A 258 13.66 -6.91 0.25
CA LYS A 258 13.76 -6.91 1.72
C LYS A 258 14.36 -8.22 2.22
N ALA A 259 13.89 -9.37 1.75
CA ALA A 259 14.41 -10.67 2.19
C ALA A 259 15.91 -10.86 1.88
N TYR A 260 16.37 -10.39 0.72
CA TYR A 260 17.79 -10.39 0.38
C TYR A 260 18.59 -9.51 1.34
N ARG A 261 18.11 -8.29 1.66
CA ARG A 261 18.80 -7.39 2.59
C ARG A 261 18.92 -7.96 4.00
N GLU A 262 17.90 -8.69 4.46
CA GLU A 262 17.89 -9.26 5.81
C GLU A 262 18.69 -10.56 5.93
N THR A 263 18.80 -11.33 4.84
CA THR A 263 19.37 -12.69 4.90
C THR A 263 20.64 -12.89 4.08
N GLY A 264 20.90 -12.06 3.07
CA GLY A 264 21.97 -12.24 2.08
C GLY A 264 21.81 -13.47 1.19
N LYS A 265 20.64 -14.14 1.17
CA LYS A 265 20.46 -15.39 0.42
C LYS A 265 20.28 -15.14 -1.07
N GLU A 266 21.14 -15.76 -1.88
CA GLU A 266 21.18 -15.64 -3.35
C GLU A 266 19.88 -16.04 -4.05
N VAL A 267 19.07 -16.94 -3.47
CA VAL A 267 17.76 -17.31 -4.03
C VAL A 267 16.86 -16.10 -4.28
N PHE A 268 16.94 -15.07 -3.43
CA PHE A 268 16.15 -13.85 -3.63
C PHE A 268 16.68 -12.99 -4.76
N LEU A 269 17.99 -12.96 -5.01
CA LEU A 269 18.54 -12.33 -6.21
C LEU A 269 18.10 -13.08 -7.46
N THR A 270 18.17 -14.41 -7.45
CA THR A 270 17.69 -15.26 -8.54
C THR A 270 16.22 -14.98 -8.85
N ALA A 271 15.37 -14.89 -7.82
CA ALA A 271 13.94 -14.59 -8.00
C ALA A 271 13.70 -13.20 -8.63
N ILE A 272 14.39 -12.17 -8.13
CA ILE A 272 14.32 -10.80 -8.66
C ILE A 272 14.78 -10.77 -10.11
N GLU A 273 15.95 -11.34 -10.40
CA GLU A 273 16.51 -11.38 -11.75
C GLU A 273 15.61 -12.15 -12.72
N THR A 274 15.02 -13.26 -12.29
CA THR A 274 14.12 -14.08 -13.12
C THR A 274 12.88 -13.30 -13.54
N VAL A 275 12.23 -12.61 -12.60
CA VAL A 275 11.03 -11.80 -12.89
C VAL A 275 11.39 -10.51 -13.64
N LEU A 276 12.54 -9.90 -13.36
CA LEU A 276 13.03 -8.75 -14.13
C LEU A 276 13.26 -9.14 -15.59
N ASN A 277 13.97 -10.25 -15.82
CA ASN A 277 14.21 -10.82 -17.15
C ASN A 277 12.89 -11.06 -17.89
N TYR A 278 11.86 -11.58 -17.21
CA TYR A 278 10.53 -11.75 -17.80
C TYR A 278 9.97 -10.42 -18.32
N TYR A 279 9.99 -9.36 -17.52
CA TYR A 279 9.48 -8.07 -17.95
C TYR A 279 10.34 -7.40 -19.01
N GLU A 280 11.67 -7.51 -18.95
CA GLU A 280 12.56 -7.01 -19.99
C GLU A 280 12.25 -7.63 -21.37
N ARG A 281 12.06 -8.96 -21.42
CA ARG A 281 11.68 -9.66 -22.67
C ARG A 281 10.28 -9.31 -23.16
N ASN A 282 9.38 -8.95 -22.25
CA ASN A 282 8.00 -8.60 -22.54
C ASN A 282 7.76 -7.07 -22.59
N THR A 283 8.83 -6.29 -22.80
CA THR A 283 8.77 -4.84 -23.00
C THR A 283 9.12 -4.52 -24.44
N THR A 284 8.28 -3.71 -25.09
CA THR A 284 8.52 -3.23 -26.46
C THR A 284 9.69 -2.25 -26.51
N ASP A 285 10.22 -2.00 -27.71
CA ASP A 285 11.23 -0.97 -27.98
C ASP A 285 10.79 0.44 -27.56
N LYS A 286 9.48 0.69 -27.52
CA LYS A 286 8.85 1.94 -27.06
C LYS A 286 8.66 2.01 -25.55
N GLY A 287 8.98 0.95 -24.79
CA GLY A 287 8.81 0.91 -23.32
C GLY A 287 7.43 0.47 -22.83
N ALA A 288 6.56 -0.02 -23.73
CA ALA A 288 5.28 -0.62 -23.32
C ALA A 288 5.51 -2.03 -22.78
N ILE A 289 5.10 -2.29 -21.54
CA ILE A 289 5.26 -3.58 -20.86
C ILE A 289 3.97 -4.40 -21.01
N LEU A 290 4.08 -5.64 -21.48
CA LEU A 290 2.96 -6.57 -21.58
C LEU A 290 2.16 -6.63 -20.27
N TYR A 291 0.84 -6.51 -20.37
CA TYR A 291 -0.02 -6.61 -19.19
C TYR A 291 -0.06 -8.02 -18.61
N ALA A 292 -0.28 -9.03 -19.46
CA ALA A 292 -0.07 -10.45 -19.14
C ALA A 292 -0.14 -11.29 -20.42
N SER A 293 0.38 -12.52 -20.38
CA SER A 293 0.35 -13.45 -21.52
C SER A 293 -1.07 -13.89 -21.92
N ASP A 294 -2.06 -13.93 -21.02
CA ASP A 294 -3.48 -14.13 -21.38
C ASP A 294 -4.08 -12.92 -22.14
N PHE A 295 -3.39 -11.78 -22.15
CA PHE A 295 -3.85 -10.52 -22.73
C PHE A 295 -2.76 -9.94 -23.64
N PRO A 296 -2.41 -10.63 -24.74
CA PRO A 296 -1.23 -10.29 -25.55
C PRO A 296 -1.31 -8.90 -26.20
N GLU A 297 -2.52 -8.36 -26.36
CA GLU A 297 -2.74 -7.04 -26.94
C GLU A 297 -2.77 -5.92 -25.90
N GLN A 298 -2.79 -6.22 -24.60
CA GLN A 298 -3.06 -5.24 -23.56
C GLN A 298 -1.76 -4.63 -23.01
N TYR A 299 -1.69 -3.30 -23.02
CA TYR A 299 -0.78 -2.51 -22.20
C TYR A 299 -1.58 -1.77 -21.11
N SER A 300 -1.07 -1.73 -19.88
CA SER A 300 -1.73 -1.03 -18.78
C SER A 300 -0.77 -0.06 -18.10
N LEU A 301 -1.00 1.22 -18.29
CA LEU A 301 -0.14 2.28 -17.78
C LEU A 301 -0.07 2.25 -16.24
N LYS A 302 -1.20 2.01 -15.59
CA LYS A 302 -1.32 1.85 -14.12
C LYS A 302 -0.40 0.75 -13.57
N GLN A 303 -0.36 -0.39 -14.26
CA GLN A 303 0.38 -1.56 -13.82
C GLN A 303 1.88 -1.35 -14.06
N SER A 304 2.24 -0.85 -15.25
CA SER A 304 3.63 -0.54 -15.59
C SER A 304 4.22 0.53 -14.69
N MET A 305 3.47 1.58 -14.36
CA MET A 305 3.93 2.63 -13.42
C MET A 305 4.21 2.08 -12.02
N ASN A 306 3.40 1.12 -11.55
CA ASN A 306 3.65 0.48 -10.25
C ASN A 306 4.92 -0.38 -10.28
N LEU A 307 5.10 -1.22 -11.32
CA LEU A 307 6.35 -1.97 -11.54
C LEU A 307 7.55 -1.03 -11.57
N ALA A 308 7.51 -0.01 -12.43
CA ALA A 308 8.59 0.96 -12.58
C ALA A 308 8.94 1.64 -11.25
N SER A 309 7.94 2.00 -10.45
CA SER A 309 8.16 2.63 -9.14
C SER A 309 8.77 1.68 -8.12
N ASN A 310 8.37 0.40 -8.11
CA ASN A 310 8.96 -0.62 -7.24
C ASN A 310 10.42 -0.92 -7.65
N LEU A 311 10.69 -1.08 -8.94
CA LEU A 311 12.06 -1.26 -9.45
C LEU A 311 12.97 -0.09 -9.07
N TYR A 312 12.47 1.14 -9.20
CA TYR A 312 13.26 2.34 -8.89
C TYR A 312 13.63 2.44 -7.40
N ARG A 313 12.74 1.99 -6.50
CA ARG A 313 13.02 1.96 -5.06
C ARG A 313 13.96 0.81 -4.67
N ALA A 314 13.82 -0.33 -5.35
CA ALA A 314 14.59 -1.53 -5.03
C ALA A 314 16.04 -1.46 -5.52
N LYS A 315 16.31 -0.76 -6.64
CA LYS A 315 17.62 -0.76 -7.32
C LYS A 315 18.80 -0.46 -6.40
N ASP A 316 18.65 0.46 -5.44
CA ASP A 316 19.75 0.93 -4.59
C ASP A 316 20.18 -0.10 -3.54
N PHE A 317 19.47 -1.23 -3.47
CA PHE A 317 19.79 -2.35 -2.59
C PHE A 317 20.34 -3.56 -3.33
N MET A 318 20.47 -3.49 -4.66
CA MET A 318 20.86 -4.61 -5.50
C MET A 318 22.33 -4.53 -5.96
N PRO A 319 22.95 -5.65 -6.36
CA PRO A 319 24.24 -5.64 -7.05
C PRO A 319 24.22 -4.74 -8.29
N ALA A 320 25.36 -4.13 -8.61
CA ALA A 320 25.44 -3.04 -9.60
C ALA A 320 24.82 -3.36 -10.98
N ASP A 321 25.04 -4.57 -11.50
CA ASP A 321 24.45 -4.99 -12.78
C ASP A 321 22.92 -5.03 -12.72
N LEU A 322 22.38 -5.72 -11.72
CA LEU A 322 20.94 -5.84 -11.50
C LEU A 322 20.30 -4.46 -11.23
N ALA A 323 20.95 -3.63 -10.42
CA ALA A 323 20.51 -2.26 -10.13
C ALA A 323 20.39 -1.41 -11.41
N ASN A 324 21.39 -1.49 -12.30
CA ASN A 324 21.39 -0.77 -13.57
C ASN A 324 20.26 -1.23 -14.49
N ARG A 325 19.99 -2.53 -14.55
CA ARG A 325 18.89 -3.11 -15.33
C ARG A 325 17.52 -2.71 -14.80
N MET A 326 17.32 -2.78 -13.48
CA MET A 326 16.09 -2.30 -12.82
C MET A 326 15.84 -0.82 -13.10
N LYS A 327 16.89 0.01 -13.00
CA LYS A 327 16.83 1.43 -13.34
C LYS A 327 16.43 1.64 -14.80
N LYS A 328 17.08 0.93 -15.73
CA LYS A 328 16.80 1.01 -17.17
C LYS A 328 15.36 0.66 -17.50
N LEU A 329 14.84 -0.47 -16.98
CA LEU A 329 13.44 -0.86 -17.23
C LEU A 329 12.46 0.15 -16.61
N SER A 330 12.75 0.63 -15.39
CA SER A 330 11.93 1.65 -14.73
C SER A 330 11.84 2.93 -15.55
N GLU A 331 12.98 3.53 -15.88
CA GLU A 331 13.06 4.81 -16.61
C GLU A 331 12.59 4.68 -18.07
N GLY A 332 12.75 3.51 -18.67
CA GLY A 332 12.30 3.22 -20.05
C GLY A 332 10.80 3.37 -20.27
N THR A 333 9.98 3.38 -19.21
CA THR A 333 8.52 3.55 -19.31
C THR A 333 8.07 5.02 -19.26
N ASP A 334 8.91 5.93 -18.74
CA ASP A 334 8.47 7.28 -18.38
C ASP A 334 8.12 8.14 -19.60
N SER A 335 8.99 8.13 -20.62
CA SER A 335 8.78 8.88 -21.86
C SER A 335 7.51 8.42 -22.59
N LEU A 336 7.25 7.12 -22.60
CA LEU A 336 6.04 6.58 -23.22
C LEU A 336 4.78 7.02 -22.47
N TYR A 337 4.75 6.87 -21.14
CA TYR A 337 3.61 7.29 -20.33
C TYR A 337 3.27 8.77 -20.61
N LEU A 338 4.28 9.65 -20.55
CA LEU A 338 4.08 11.09 -20.73
C LEU A 338 3.75 11.50 -22.17
N SER A 339 3.96 10.62 -23.16
CA SER A 339 3.65 10.90 -24.57
C SER A 339 2.17 10.76 -24.93
N PHE A 340 1.37 10.08 -24.09
CA PHE A 340 -0.05 9.92 -24.33
C PHE A 340 -0.83 11.23 -24.08
N ASP A 341 -1.97 11.37 -24.76
CA ASP A 341 -2.88 12.53 -24.69
C ASP A 341 -3.67 12.58 -23.36
N HIS A 342 -2.96 12.61 -22.23
CA HIS A 342 -3.56 12.75 -20.91
C HIS A 342 -4.23 14.12 -20.76
N ASP A 343 -5.53 14.10 -20.46
CA ASP A 343 -6.29 15.32 -20.20
C ASP A 343 -7.14 15.21 -18.92
N PRO A 344 -6.50 15.22 -17.74
CA PRO A 344 -7.21 15.20 -16.46
C PRO A 344 -7.78 16.58 -16.06
N SER A 345 -8.08 17.45 -17.04
CA SER A 345 -8.78 18.70 -16.78
C SER A 345 -10.29 18.46 -16.65
N LYS A 346 -11.03 19.46 -16.13
CA LYS A 346 -12.49 19.38 -16.03
C LYS A 346 -13.11 19.25 -17.42
N GLY A 347 -13.89 18.18 -17.65
CA GLY A 347 -14.49 17.87 -18.95
C GLY A 347 -13.51 17.28 -19.97
N GLY A 348 -12.25 17.08 -19.58
CA GLY A 348 -11.24 16.36 -20.36
C GLY A 348 -11.45 14.85 -20.31
N LYS A 349 -10.65 14.13 -21.10
CA LYS A 349 -10.74 12.66 -21.21
C LYS A 349 -10.27 11.92 -19.97
N GLY A 350 -9.45 12.55 -19.12
CA GLY A 350 -8.81 11.92 -17.97
C GLY A 350 -7.39 11.40 -18.23
N PHE A 351 -6.93 10.48 -17.37
CA PHE A 351 -5.68 9.76 -17.58
C PHE A 351 -5.91 8.52 -18.41
N LEU A 352 -5.02 8.22 -19.36
CA LEU A 352 -5.06 6.95 -20.07
C LEU A 352 -4.76 5.80 -19.10
N GLU A 353 -5.64 4.81 -19.05
CA GLU A 353 -5.47 3.60 -18.23
C GLU A 353 -4.82 2.46 -19.02
N SER A 354 -5.12 2.41 -20.32
CA SER A 354 -4.65 1.35 -21.21
C SER A 354 -4.61 1.69 -22.68
N ALA A 355 -3.75 0.96 -23.39
CA ALA A 355 -3.66 0.97 -24.85
C ALA A 355 -3.36 -0.43 -25.38
N ASN A 356 -3.39 -0.57 -26.70
CA ASN A 356 -2.85 -1.75 -27.37
C ASN A 356 -1.33 -1.78 -27.19
N LEU A 357 -0.77 -2.96 -26.89
CA LEU A 357 0.66 -3.13 -26.61
C LEU A 357 1.57 -2.69 -27.77
N MET A 358 1.19 -3.01 -29.00
CA MET A 358 2.05 -2.79 -30.17
C MET A 358 1.73 -1.48 -30.89
N THR A 359 0.44 -1.21 -31.12
CA THR A 359 0.01 -0.02 -31.86
C THR A 359 -0.07 1.21 -30.98
N LEU A 360 -0.10 1.05 -29.65
CA LEU A 360 -0.30 2.11 -28.65
C LEU A 360 -1.63 2.86 -28.81
N VAL A 361 -2.58 2.32 -29.57
CA VAL A 361 -3.93 2.87 -29.69
C VAL A 361 -4.65 2.75 -28.34
N PRO A 362 -5.13 3.84 -27.73
CA PRO A 362 -5.96 3.81 -26.53
C PRO A 362 -7.12 2.82 -26.64
N GLY A 363 -7.33 2.01 -25.60
CA GLY A 363 -8.44 1.04 -25.58
C GLY A 363 -8.31 0.01 -24.45
N ASN A 364 -9.40 -0.70 -24.18
CA ASN A 364 -9.40 -1.88 -23.32
C ASN A 364 -9.45 -3.16 -24.15
N PHE A 365 -8.39 -3.97 -24.05
CA PHE A 365 -8.17 -5.21 -24.80
C PHE A 365 -8.25 -6.45 -23.90
N ARG A 366 -8.79 -6.32 -22.67
CA ARG A 366 -8.97 -7.46 -21.73
C ARG A 366 -10.24 -8.27 -21.97
N ARG A 367 -11.28 -7.68 -22.58
CA ARG A 367 -12.64 -8.26 -22.65
C ARG A 367 -13.30 -7.93 -23.98
N SER A 368 -13.07 -8.74 -25.02
CA SER A 368 -13.47 -8.50 -26.42
C SER A 368 -13.01 -7.13 -26.94
N SER A 369 -12.17 -7.14 -27.96
CA SER A 369 -11.41 -6.03 -28.56
C SER A 369 -12.27 -4.90 -29.15
N THR A 370 -13.05 -4.23 -28.30
CA THR A 370 -13.95 -3.12 -28.68
C THR A 370 -13.27 -1.76 -28.54
N GLY A 371 -12.13 -1.68 -27.84
CA GLY A 371 -11.35 -0.44 -27.75
C GLY A 371 -12.05 0.72 -27.02
N THR A 372 -13.19 0.47 -26.35
CA THR A 372 -13.90 1.47 -25.55
C THR A 372 -13.33 1.55 -24.13
N ASP A 373 -13.58 2.66 -23.43
CA ASP A 373 -13.26 2.88 -22.00
C ASP A 373 -11.77 2.80 -21.64
N ALA A 374 -10.94 3.60 -22.30
CA ALA A 374 -9.49 3.64 -22.08
C ALA A 374 -9.03 4.64 -21.02
N TRP A 375 -9.92 5.49 -20.52
CA TRP A 375 -9.56 6.68 -19.75
C TRP A 375 -10.25 6.71 -18.40
N THR A 376 -9.59 7.32 -17.41
CA THR A 376 -10.23 7.59 -16.12
C THR A 376 -11.28 8.68 -16.24
N GLU A 377 -12.34 8.57 -15.44
CA GLU A 377 -13.31 9.65 -15.30
C GLU A 377 -13.09 10.40 -13.98
N MET A 378 -13.58 11.64 -13.91
CA MET A 378 -13.67 12.35 -12.63
C MET A 378 -14.77 11.73 -11.77
N TRP A 379 -14.48 11.56 -10.49
CA TRP A 379 -15.38 10.95 -9.49
C TRP A 379 -15.82 9.51 -9.79
N SER A 380 -15.15 8.80 -10.71
CA SER A 380 -15.41 7.37 -10.85
C SER A 380 -14.95 6.61 -9.61
N ALA A 381 -15.77 5.66 -9.19
CA ALA A 381 -15.57 4.85 -8.01
C ALA A 381 -16.07 3.43 -8.30
N GLY A 382 -15.30 2.42 -7.89
CA GLY A 382 -15.71 1.05 -8.04
C GLY A 382 -14.61 0.04 -7.72
N TYR A 383 -15.02 -1.18 -7.39
CA TYR A 383 -14.11 -2.28 -7.14
C TYR A 383 -13.23 -2.57 -8.35
N GLY A 384 -11.92 -2.60 -8.17
CA GLY A 384 -10.94 -2.84 -9.25
C GLY A 384 -10.72 -1.66 -10.22
N VAL A 385 -11.58 -0.63 -10.19
CA VAL A 385 -11.46 0.61 -10.97
C VAL A 385 -10.70 1.69 -10.18
N GLY A 386 -10.73 1.63 -8.84
CA GLY A 386 -10.06 2.59 -7.97
C GLY A 386 -10.84 3.90 -7.84
N SER A 387 -10.16 4.97 -7.44
CA SER A 387 -10.72 6.33 -7.36
C SER A 387 -10.54 7.13 -8.67
N GLY A 388 -10.39 6.41 -9.78
CA GLY A 388 -10.24 6.97 -11.12
C GLY A 388 -9.08 7.95 -11.22
N SER A 389 -9.40 9.20 -11.56
CA SER A 389 -8.41 10.25 -11.85
C SER A 389 -7.56 10.65 -10.64
N THR A 390 -8.09 10.61 -9.41
CA THR A 390 -7.31 11.02 -8.23
C THR A 390 -6.23 10.00 -7.87
N GLU A 391 -6.49 8.70 -8.07
CA GLU A 391 -5.48 7.65 -7.86
C GLU A 391 -4.30 7.84 -8.82
N GLN A 392 -4.59 8.09 -10.11
CA GLN A 392 -3.54 8.27 -11.12
C GLN A 392 -2.75 9.57 -10.91
N ALA A 393 -3.42 10.65 -10.50
CA ALA A 393 -2.76 11.89 -10.13
C ALA A 393 -1.78 11.67 -8.96
N ASN A 394 -2.22 10.99 -7.89
CA ASN A 394 -1.36 10.64 -6.76
C ASN A 394 -0.16 9.77 -7.16
N LYS A 395 -0.32 8.88 -8.15
CA LYS A 395 0.81 8.13 -8.71
C LYS A 395 1.76 8.97 -9.54
N CYS A 396 1.26 9.95 -10.31
CA CYS A 396 2.11 10.93 -10.98
C CYS A 396 2.92 11.72 -9.96
N TYR A 397 2.30 12.19 -8.88
CA TYR A 397 3.03 12.84 -7.78
C TYR A 397 4.11 11.94 -7.18
N ALA A 398 3.76 10.69 -6.84
CA ALA A 398 4.72 9.73 -6.29
C ALA A 398 5.88 9.45 -7.26
N ARG A 399 5.60 9.34 -8.57
CA ARG A 399 6.63 9.14 -9.59
C ARG A 399 7.52 10.38 -9.74
N TYR A 400 6.95 11.59 -9.72
CA TYR A 400 7.69 12.84 -9.71
C TYR A 400 8.65 12.92 -8.51
N LYS A 401 8.20 12.57 -7.31
CA LYS A 401 9.07 12.55 -6.11
C LYS A 401 10.24 11.57 -6.24
N LEU A 402 10.08 10.48 -6.99
CA LEU A 402 11.15 9.52 -7.23
C LEU A 402 12.15 9.97 -8.29
N THR A 403 11.69 10.61 -9.37
CA THR A 403 12.52 10.82 -10.57
C THR A 403 12.83 12.28 -10.89
N GLY A 404 12.09 13.23 -10.32
CA GLY A 404 12.16 14.64 -10.68
C GLY A 404 11.63 14.98 -12.07
N ILE A 405 11.01 14.02 -12.78
CA ILE A 405 10.52 14.23 -14.16
C ILE A 405 9.28 15.14 -14.13
N GLU A 406 9.46 16.33 -14.68
CA GLU A 406 8.51 17.44 -14.60
C GLU A 406 7.15 17.15 -15.25
N GLY A 407 7.09 16.32 -16.30
CA GLY A 407 5.84 15.94 -16.96
C GLY A 407 4.82 15.33 -16.00
N TYR A 408 5.28 14.53 -15.04
CA TYR A 408 4.40 13.96 -14.01
C TYR A 408 3.85 15.02 -13.06
N ARG A 409 4.68 16.00 -12.67
CA ARG A 409 4.27 17.14 -11.84
C ARG A 409 3.18 17.95 -12.55
N ILE A 410 3.35 18.19 -13.84
CA ILE A 410 2.38 18.92 -14.68
C ILE A 410 1.04 18.18 -14.74
N LEU A 411 1.04 16.88 -15.03
CA LEU A 411 -0.19 16.07 -15.07
C LEU A 411 -0.89 16.01 -13.71
N PHE A 412 -0.12 15.86 -12.63
CA PHE A 412 -0.64 15.92 -11.27
C PHE A 412 -1.32 17.26 -10.99
N MET A 413 -0.64 18.39 -11.24
CA MET A 413 -1.20 19.72 -10.98
C MET A 413 -2.41 20.04 -11.87
N LYS A 414 -2.46 19.51 -13.09
CA LYS A 414 -3.64 19.62 -13.97
C LYS A 414 -4.87 18.96 -13.33
N ALA A 415 -4.72 17.75 -12.78
CA ALA A 415 -5.79 17.06 -12.05
C ALA A 415 -6.17 17.78 -10.75
N VAL A 416 -5.19 18.23 -9.96
CA VAL A 416 -5.43 19.01 -8.72
C VAL A 416 -6.30 20.23 -9.01
N ASN A 417 -5.94 21.02 -10.03
CA ASN A 417 -6.70 22.21 -10.41
C ASN A 417 -8.11 21.87 -10.91
N ALA A 418 -8.28 20.74 -11.60
CA ALA A 418 -9.59 20.28 -12.06
C ALA A 418 -10.52 19.95 -10.89
N TYR A 419 -10.01 19.32 -9.83
CA TYR A 419 -10.79 18.94 -8.67
C TYR A 419 -10.95 20.06 -7.63
N TYR A 420 -10.05 21.04 -7.59
CA TYR A 420 -10.05 22.09 -6.55
C TYR A 420 -11.40 22.81 -6.40
N ASN A 421 -12.11 23.03 -7.51
CA ASN A 421 -13.41 23.71 -7.55
C ASN A 421 -14.61 22.76 -7.64
N GLU A 422 -14.41 21.45 -7.52
CA GLU A 422 -15.47 20.46 -7.64
C GLU A 422 -15.80 19.86 -6.28
N ASP A 423 -17.08 19.58 -6.09
CA ASP A 423 -17.58 18.79 -4.97
C ASP A 423 -17.98 17.39 -5.46
N PRO A 424 -18.00 16.39 -4.57
CA PRO A 424 -18.45 15.05 -4.91
C PRO A 424 -19.89 15.10 -5.45
N PRO A 425 -20.19 14.42 -6.58
CA PRO A 425 -21.53 14.44 -7.16
C PRO A 425 -22.55 13.78 -6.21
N PRO A 426 -23.71 14.41 -5.93
CA PRO A 426 -24.69 13.89 -4.96
C PRO A 426 -25.22 12.49 -5.27
N SER A 427 -25.26 12.11 -6.55
CA SER A 427 -25.79 10.82 -7.01
C SER A 427 -24.77 9.68 -6.97
N ALA A 428 -23.51 9.95 -6.63
CA ALA A 428 -22.48 8.92 -6.62
C ALA A 428 -22.57 8.03 -5.37
N VAL A 429 -22.21 6.76 -5.55
CA VAL A 429 -21.81 5.92 -4.43
C VAL A 429 -20.40 6.33 -4.06
N LEU A 430 -20.24 6.83 -2.84
CA LEU A 430 -18.98 7.31 -2.32
C LEU A 430 -18.45 6.30 -1.30
N TYR A 431 -17.18 5.98 -1.44
CA TYR A 431 -16.43 5.14 -0.52
C TYR A 431 -15.46 5.97 0.32
N PRO A 432 -15.09 5.49 1.52
CA PRO A 432 -13.97 6.05 2.27
C PRO A 432 -12.71 6.22 1.40
N SER A 433 -12.38 5.25 0.55
CA SER A 433 -11.24 5.32 -0.38
C SER A 433 -11.32 6.46 -1.41
N ASN A 434 -12.51 6.91 -1.83
CA ASN A 434 -12.64 8.07 -2.71
C ASN A 434 -12.17 9.34 -2.01
N TYR A 435 -12.65 9.54 -0.77
CA TYR A 435 -12.28 10.69 0.06
C TYR A 435 -10.81 10.64 0.47
N SER A 436 -10.27 9.46 0.81
CA SER A 436 -8.85 9.29 1.07
C SER A 436 -7.98 9.70 -0.12
N SER A 437 -8.38 9.34 -1.34
CA SER A 437 -7.61 9.65 -2.55
C SER A 437 -7.62 11.13 -2.91
N ILE A 438 -8.78 11.79 -2.87
CA ILE A 438 -8.90 13.24 -3.12
C ILE A 438 -8.21 14.07 -2.03
N PHE A 439 -8.34 13.66 -0.76
CA PHE A 439 -7.62 14.27 0.36
C PHE A 439 -6.12 14.20 0.13
N ASN A 440 -5.60 13.02 -0.17
CA ASN A 440 -4.17 12.82 -0.45
C ASN A 440 -3.70 13.67 -1.63
N MET A 441 -4.49 13.82 -2.68
CA MET A 441 -4.15 14.66 -3.82
C MET A 441 -4.01 16.14 -3.42
N MET A 442 -4.92 16.65 -2.59
CA MET A 442 -4.84 18.03 -2.08
C MET A 442 -3.68 18.21 -1.09
N MET A 443 -3.43 17.24 -0.20
CA MET A 443 -2.27 17.28 0.70
C MET A 443 -0.94 17.22 -0.05
N ASN A 444 -0.86 16.43 -1.11
CA ASN A 444 0.32 16.35 -1.97
C ASN A 444 0.52 17.67 -2.75
N ALA A 445 -0.56 18.35 -3.15
CA ALA A 445 -0.48 19.67 -3.78
C ALA A 445 0.00 20.74 -2.78
N TYR A 446 -0.44 20.66 -1.53
CA TYR A 446 0.07 21.49 -0.44
C TYR A 446 1.57 21.25 -0.22
N GLU A 447 2.00 19.99 -0.07
CA GLU A 447 3.44 19.64 0.07
C GLU A 447 4.27 20.18 -1.11
N LEU A 448 3.75 20.08 -2.34
CA LEU A 448 4.46 20.48 -3.54
C LEU A 448 4.60 22.01 -3.69
N THR A 449 3.62 22.77 -3.20
CA THR A 449 3.51 24.21 -3.53
C THR A 449 3.60 25.14 -2.33
N GLY A 450 3.43 24.62 -1.10
CA GLY A 450 3.26 25.41 0.11
C GLY A 450 1.98 26.27 0.14
N ALA A 451 1.07 26.10 -0.84
CA ALA A 451 -0.10 26.96 -0.95
C ALA A 451 -1.23 26.50 -0.01
N GLU A 452 -1.48 27.29 1.04
CA GLU A 452 -2.50 27.05 2.08
C GLU A 452 -3.91 26.74 1.55
N ARG A 453 -4.23 27.23 0.35
CA ARG A 453 -5.51 26.94 -0.32
C ARG A 453 -5.75 25.44 -0.49
N PHE A 454 -4.70 24.65 -0.72
CA PHE A 454 -4.81 23.21 -0.90
C PHE A 454 -5.00 22.48 0.43
N LEU A 455 -4.33 22.91 1.50
CA LEU A 455 -4.59 22.42 2.86
C LEU A 455 -6.03 22.71 3.28
N SER A 456 -6.51 23.93 3.00
CA SER A 456 -7.90 24.34 3.25
C SER A 456 -8.92 23.47 2.50
N LYS A 457 -8.65 23.16 1.21
CA LYS A 457 -9.51 22.26 0.43
C LYS A 457 -9.43 20.81 0.90
N ALA A 458 -8.23 20.32 1.28
CA ALA A 458 -8.07 19.00 1.89
C ALA A 458 -8.92 18.87 3.16
N LYS A 459 -8.87 19.89 4.04
CA LYS A 459 -9.71 19.97 5.23
C LYS A 459 -11.20 19.94 4.88
N THR A 460 -11.62 20.66 3.85
CA THR A 460 -13.03 20.66 3.38
C THR A 460 -13.49 19.26 2.98
N TYR A 461 -12.69 18.53 2.19
CA TYR A 461 -13.02 17.15 1.84
C TYR A 461 -13.00 16.22 3.05
N MET A 462 -12.11 16.45 4.01
CA MET A 462 -12.09 15.66 5.24
C MET A 462 -13.35 15.89 6.08
N ASP A 463 -13.79 17.14 6.23
CA ASP A 463 -15.03 17.48 6.93
C ASP A 463 -16.24 16.80 6.26
N LEU A 464 -16.35 16.87 4.93
CA LEU A 464 -17.38 16.16 4.17
C LEU A 464 -17.33 14.64 4.36
N SER A 465 -16.13 14.05 4.41
CA SER A 465 -15.97 12.61 4.59
C SER A 465 -16.41 12.15 5.99
N VAL A 466 -16.10 12.93 7.02
CA VAL A 466 -16.53 12.67 8.40
C VAL A 466 -18.05 12.73 8.49
N GLU A 467 -18.67 13.76 7.92
CA GLU A 467 -20.13 13.89 7.87
C GLU A 467 -20.80 12.73 7.09
N THR A 468 -20.17 12.27 6.02
CA THR A 468 -20.73 11.22 5.16
C THR A 468 -20.66 9.83 5.79
N PHE A 469 -19.56 9.49 6.46
CA PHE A 469 -19.29 8.11 6.89
C PHE A 469 -19.35 7.89 8.40
N LEU A 470 -19.27 8.94 9.22
CA LEU A 470 -19.32 8.82 10.67
C LEU A 470 -20.66 9.33 11.21
N SER A 471 -20.98 8.91 12.43
CA SER A 471 -22.19 9.31 13.14
C SER A 471 -21.98 9.13 14.63
N ASP A 472 -22.73 9.83 15.47
CA ASP A 472 -22.63 9.73 16.93
C ASP A 472 -22.90 8.32 17.49
N GLN A 473 -23.52 7.44 16.71
CA GLN A 473 -23.84 6.07 17.10
C GLN A 473 -22.64 5.11 17.08
N SER A 474 -21.60 5.39 16.29
CA SER A 474 -20.49 4.44 16.10
C SER A 474 -19.23 5.16 15.61
N PRO A 475 -18.05 4.88 16.22
CA PRO A 475 -16.78 5.47 15.79
C PRO A 475 -16.21 4.80 14.52
N LEU A 476 -16.89 3.77 14.00
CA LEU A 476 -16.49 3.12 12.76
C LEU A 476 -17.08 3.86 11.54
N PRO A 477 -16.29 4.13 10.49
CA PRO A 477 -16.83 4.67 9.26
C PRO A 477 -17.74 3.65 8.55
N LYS A 478 -18.82 4.13 7.95
CA LYS A 478 -19.66 3.33 7.04
C LYS A 478 -18.84 2.84 5.84
N ALA A 479 -19.15 1.65 5.35
CA ALA A 479 -18.50 1.07 4.17
C ALA A 479 -18.76 1.89 2.89
N SER A 480 -19.87 2.61 2.82
CA SER A 480 -20.17 3.60 1.78
C SER A 480 -21.23 4.58 2.30
N ASN A 481 -21.53 5.63 1.54
CA ASN A 481 -22.66 6.52 1.83
C ASN A 481 -24.04 5.84 1.70
N GLN A 482 -24.08 4.58 1.29
CA GLN A 482 -25.29 3.76 1.14
C GLN A 482 -25.24 2.47 1.98
N SER A 483 -24.31 2.37 2.92
CA SER A 483 -24.13 1.19 3.78
C SER A 483 -24.21 1.56 5.25
N GLU A 484 -24.72 0.66 6.08
CA GLU A 484 -24.82 0.88 7.54
C GLU A 484 -23.81 0.07 8.36
N HIS A 485 -23.04 -0.80 7.71
CA HIS A 485 -21.95 -1.57 8.32
C HIS A 485 -20.58 -0.95 8.05
N TYR A 486 -19.58 -1.37 8.81
CA TYR A 486 -18.16 -1.09 8.57
C TYR A 486 -17.56 -2.21 7.72
N GLU A 487 -16.73 -1.86 6.74
CA GLU A 487 -16.01 -2.84 5.92
C GLU A 487 -14.67 -2.29 5.40
N ALA A 488 -13.56 -2.84 5.88
CA ALA A 488 -12.21 -2.35 5.63
C ALA A 488 -11.85 -2.29 4.13
N ILE A 489 -12.38 -3.22 3.32
CA ILE A 489 -12.10 -3.28 1.87
C ILE A 489 -12.49 -2.00 1.11
N THR A 490 -13.35 -1.17 1.70
CA THR A 490 -13.83 0.09 1.10
C THR A 490 -12.92 1.30 1.39
N GLY A 491 -11.88 1.11 2.20
CA GLY A 491 -10.87 2.12 2.54
C GLY A 491 -11.09 2.84 3.87
N GLY A 492 -11.87 2.24 4.77
CA GLY A 492 -12.16 2.81 6.10
C GLY A 492 -10.91 3.10 6.91
N PRO A 493 -9.98 2.13 7.10
CA PRO A 493 -8.71 2.36 7.78
C PRO A 493 -7.89 3.49 7.18
N GLU A 494 -7.77 3.57 5.85
CA GLU A 494 -7.03 4.62 5.15
C GLU A 494 -7.69 5.99 5.30
N LEU A 495 -9.03 6.06 5.37
CA LEU A 495 -9.72 7.31 5.67
C LEU A 495 -9.37 7.80 7.07
N MET A 496 -9.43 6.91 8.07
CA MET A 496 -9.10 7.25 9.46
C MET A 496 -7.62 7.64 9.62
N GLU A 497 -6.71 7.01 8.87
CA GLU A 497 -5.31 7.42 8.83
C GLU A 497 -5.16 8.84 8.28
N ASN A 498 -5.92 9.19 7.25
CA ASN A 498 -5.92 10.54 6.69
C ASN A 498 -6.53 11.59 7.62
N VAL A 499 -7.54 11.22 8.43
CA VAL A 499 -8.05 12.09 9.51
C VAL A 499 -6.91 12.42 10.49
N LEU A 500 -6.10 11.42 10.87
CA LEU A 500 -4.95 11.62 11.75
C LEU A 500 -3.88 12.48 11.07
N ARG A 501 -3.55 12.21 9.81
CA ARG A 501 -2.58 12.97 9.03
C ARG A 501 -2.95 14.45 8.94
N LEU A 502 -4.24 14.77 8.76
CA LEU A 502 -4.71 16.16 8.77
C LEU A 502 -4.44 16.83 10.11
N TRP A 503 -4.79 16.17 11.21
CA TRP A 503 -4.52 16.69 12.55
C TRP A 503 -3.03 16.94 12.78
N ILE A 504 -2.16 16.00 12.39
CA ILE A 504 -0.69 16.16 12.51
C ILE A 504 -0.20 17.39 11.74
N VAL A 505 -0.70 17.61 10.51
CA VAL A 505 -0.27 18.76 9.70
C VAL A 505 -0.78 20.09 10.26
N MET A 506 -1.96 20.10 10.89
CA MET A 506 -2.49 21.29 11.56
C MET A 506 -1.76 21.61 12.88
N ASN A 507 -1.02 20.67 13.44
CA ASN A 507 -0.30 20.83 14.72
C ASN A 507 1.21 20.60 14.57
N PRO A 508 1.93 21.42 13.77
CA PRO A 508 3.35 21.21 13.48
C PRO A 508 4.27 21.37 14.70
N GLN A 509 3.83 22.02 15.78
CA GLN A 509 4.59 22.18 17.04
C GLN A 509 4.83 20.82 17.74
N ASP A 510 4.03 19.80 17.41
CA ASP A 510 4.20 18.42 17.84
C ASP A 510 5.25 17.65 17.00
N ARG A 511 5.84 18.27 15.97
CA ARG A 511 6.94 17.71 15.14
C ARG A 511 8.36 18.11 15.59
N ALA A 512 8.54 19.00 16.56
CA ALA A 512 9.86 19.58 16.82
C ALA A 512 10.82 18.60 17.54
N GLY A 513 11.50 17.79 16.74
CA GLY A 513 12.70 17.00 17.02
C GLY A 513 13.55 16.75 15.76
N GLU A 514 13.45 17.61 14.73
CA GLU A 514 14.39 17.65 13.59
C GLU A 514 15.61 18.53 13.85
#